data_AF-A0A2J6RB46-F1
#
_entry.id   AF-A0A2J6RB46-F1
#
_cell.length_a   1.000
_cell.length_b   1.000
_cell.length_c   1.000
_cell.angle_alpha   90.00
_cell.angle_beta   90.00
_cell.angle_gamma   90.00
#
_symmetry.space_group_name_H-M   'P 1'
#
loop_
_entity.id
_entity.type
_entity.pdbx_description
1 polymer ?
#
loop_
_entity_poly.entity_id
_entity_poly.type
_entity_poly.pdbx_seq_one_letter_code
_entity_poly.pdbx_strand_id
1 'polypeptide(L)'
;MRLGILSVFGALLLPALVSAQLSGHVGPTTTRDAKRSKKVCNVLDYGGVASKTSDIGPPIASAFAACKTGGTVYIPPGDYGMSTWVSLNSGTGWALQLDGIIYRVGTDGGNMIVIDKGSDFEMYSSTSKGAIQAYGYVFHADQKYGARILRLDSVKDFSIHDIALVDAPAFHLVLDTCSNGELYNMIIRGGNEGGLDGIDIWGSNIHVHDVEVSNKDECVTVKSPASNMLIENIYCNWSGGCAMGSLGSGTDISNIIYRNIYTANSNQMYMLKSNGGSGTVKNCQFSNFIGHSNAYTLDLNAFWSSEKVQTGSGVQYSNITFDNWKGTCSDGTKRAPMNVICPADVPCTGITITDFEVWTESGSSVLWKCENAFGTGGCLDSGDVKTYSAVSTIKAAPSGYNIPKMADDLTSLPLTESIPIPPIPTTFFPGATPATTLLGTR
;
A
#
# COMPACT_ATOMS: atom_id res chain seq x y z
N MET A 1 -48.90 -32.70 -33.94
CA MET A 1 -47.63 -33.42 -34.17
C MET A 1 -46.49 -32.43 -34.03
N ARG A 2 -45.62 -32.67 -33.04
CA ARG A 2 -44.31 -32.05 -32.72
C ARG A 2 -44.28 -30.60 -32.19
N LEU A 3 -44.16 -30.55 -30.86
CA LEU A 3 -43.48 -29.52 -30.07
C LEU A 3 -42.07 -29.21 -30.61
N GLY A 4 -41.62 -27.98 -30.38
CA GLY A 4 -40.22 -27.57 -30.46
C GLY A 4 -39.99 -26.30 -29.66
N ILE A 5 -39.93 -26.44 -28.33
CA ILE A 5 -39.38 -25.44 -27.40
C ILE A 5 -37.88 -25.39 -27.61
N LEU A 6 -37.30 -24.20 -27.79
CA LEU A 6 -35.93 -23.94 -27.38
C LEU A 6 -35.75 -22.46 -27.05
N SER A 7 -36.00 -22.18 -25.78
CA SER A 7 -35.41 -21.07 -25.04
C SER A 7 -33.89 -21.20 -25.10
N VAL A 8 -33.20 -20.13 -25.50
CA VAL A 8 -31.79 -19.94 -25.15
C VAL A 8 -31.73 -18.68 -24.32
N PHE A 9 -31.69 -18.88 -23.00
CA PHE A 9 -31.25 -17.88 -22.04
C PHE A 9 -29.86 -17.41 -22.48
N GLY A 10 -29.76 -16.16 -22.91
CA GLY A 10 -28.49 -15.43 -22.89
C GLY A 10 -28.12 -15.20 -21.44
N ALA A 11 -27.44 -16.19 -20.84
CA ALA A 11 -26.80 -16.00 -19.56
C ALA A 11 -25.72 -14.93 -19.76
N LEU A 12 -25.98 -13.73 -19.26
CA LEU A 12 -24.93 -12.80 -18.88
C LEU A 12 -24.02 -13.54 -17.88
N LEU A 13 -22.93 -14.11 -18.39
CA LEU A 13 -21.75 -14.42 -17.60
C LEU A 13 -21.10 -13.08 -17.24
N LEU A 14 -21.74 -12.35 -16.34
CA LEU A 14 -21.04 -11.45 -15.43
C LEU A 14 -20.00 -12.31 -14.70
N PRO A 15 -18.71 -11.94 -14.66
CA PRO A 15 -17.82 -12.53 -13.67
C PRO A 15 -18.32 -12.05 -12.31
N ALA A 16 -19.16 -12.87 -11.69
CA ALA A 16 -19.54 -12.82 -10.29
C ALA A 16 -18.31 -13.18 -9.45
N LEU A 17 -17.34 -12.27 -9.35
CA LEU A 17 -16.16 -12.37 -8.48
C LEU A 17 -15.81 -10.98 -7.93
N VAL A 18 -16.77 -10.31 -7.30
CA VAL A 18 -16.52 -9.00 -6.64
C VAL A 18 -16.88 -9.02 -5.15
N SER A 19 -16.90 -10.19 -4.49
CA SER A 19 -17.10 -10.27 -3.03
C SER A 19 -16.39 -11.44 -2.33
N ALA A 20 -15.29 -11.99 -2.88
CA ALA A 20 -14.69 -13.20 -2.30
C ALA A 20 -13.15 -13.21 -2.23
N GLN A 21 -12.50 -12.08 -1.90
CA GLN A 21 -11.03 -12.07 -1.72
C GLN A 21 -10.57 -11.92 -0.27
N LEU A 22 -11.23 -11.09 0.53
CA LEU A 22 -11.11 -11.21 1.97
C LEU A 22 -11.65 -12.58 2.39
N SER A 23 -10.96 -13.25 3.29
CA SER A 23 -11.33 -14.59 3.76
C SER A 23 -12.29 -14.56 4.94
N GLY A 24 -12.59 -13.38 5.50
CA GLY A 24 -13.54 -13.20 6.59
C GLY A 24 -13.64 -11.75 7.07
N HIS A 25 -14.06 -11.59 8.32
CA HIS A 25 -14.12 -10.29 9.01
C HIS A 25 -12.74 -9.63 9.06
N VAL A 26 -12.72 -8.32 8.87
CA VAL A 26 -11.55 -7.45 9.09
C VAL A 26 -11.91 -6.38 10.11
N GLY A 27 -10.90 -5.86 10.82
CA GLY A 27 -11.10 -4.84 11.83
C GLY A 27 -11.25 -5.39 13.26
N PRO A 28 -11.38 -4.49 14.25
CA PRO A 28 -11.57 -4.84 15.65
C PRO A 28 -12.83 -5.68 15.87
N THR A 29 -12.86 -6.46 16.94
CA THR A 29 -14.03 -7.27 17.33
C THR A 29 -14.88 -6.61 18.41
N THR A 30 -14.35 -5.58 19.09
CA THR A 30 -15.11 -4.73 20.02
C THR A 30 -15.09 -3.27 19.57
N THR A 31 -16.20 -2.57 19.80
CA THR A 31 -16.36 -1.17 19.35
C THR A 31 -15.54 -0.21 20.22
N ARG A 32 -15.14 0.93 19.64
CA ARG A 32 -14.53 2.06 20.37
C ARG A 32 -15.28 2.43 21.64
N ASP A 33 -16.62 2.53 21.56
CA ASP A 33 -17.46 2.90 22.70
C ASP A 33 -17.41 1.87 23.82
N ALA A 34 -17.37 0.57 23.50
CA ALA A 34 -17.22 -0.49 24.49
C ALA A 34 -15.85 -0.39 25.20
N LYS A 35 -14.77 -0.14 24.43
CA LYS A 35 -13.42 0.03 24.97
C LYS A 35 -13.31 1.26 25.88
N ARG A 36 -13.86 2.40 25.43
CA ARG A 36 -13.91 3.64 26.23
C ARG A 36 -14.76 3.49 27.48
N SER A 37 -15.91 2.83 27.39
CA SER A 37 -16.80 2.57 28.53
C SER A 37 -16.16 1.69 29.59
N LYS A 38 -15.24 0.79 29.20
CA LYS A 38 -14.48 -0.02 30.14
C LYS A 38 -13.47 0.83 30.93
N LYS A 39 -12.61 1.57 30.22
CA LYS A 39 -11.61 2.45 30.84
C LYS A 39 -10.99 3.38 29.80
N VAL A 40 -10.82 4.65 30.16
CA VAL A 40 -9.98 5.60 29.40
C VAL A 40 -8.74 5.91 30.24
N CYS A 41 -7.56 5.68 29.67
CA CYS A 41 -6.27 6.03 30.24
C CYS A 41 -5.74 7.24 29.46
N ASN A 42 -6.11 8.44 29.92
CA ASN A 42 -5.62 9.68 29.34
C ASN A 42 -4.14 9.85 29.69
N VAL A 43 -3.26 9.99 28.69
CA VAL A 43 -1.81 10.09 28.91
C VAL A 43 -1.40 11.23 29.85
N LEU A 44 -2.21 12.28 29.99
CA LEU A 44 -1.98 13.37 30.94
C LEU A 44 -2.06 12.89 32.40
N ASP A 45 -2.90 11.90 32.70
CA ASP A 45 -3.02 11.31 34.05
C ASP A 45 -1.82 10.39 34.38
N TYR A 46 -0.99 10.08 33.37
CA TYR A 46 0.21 9.25 33.48
C TYR A 46 1.50 10.07 33.30
N GLY A 47 1.43 11.38 33.55
CA GLY A 47 2.57 12.29 33.51
C GLY A 47 2.86 12.89 32.13
N GLY A 48 1.97 12.69 31.14
CA GLY A 48 2.05 13.35 29.85
C GLY A 48 1.85 14.86 29.99
N VAL A 49 2.59 15.62 29.19
CA VAL A 49 2.49 17.08 29.11
C VAL A 49 2.34 17.46 27.65
N ALA A 50 1.33 18.26 27.33
CA ALA A 50 1.13 18.83 25.99
C ALA A 50 2.19 19.91 25.72
N SER A 51 3.35 19.45 25.24
CA SER A 51 4.46 20.26 24.75
C SER A 51 5.19 19.49 23.64
N LYS A 52 5.58 20.19 22.57
CA LYS A 52 6.40 19.64 21.46
C LYS A 52 7.73 19.03 21.91
N THR A 53 8.20 19.32 23.12
CA THR A 53 9.50 18.89 23.64
C THR A 53 9.42 17.92 24.82
N SER A 54 8.27 17.80 25.49
CA SER A 54 8.11 16.90 26.64
C SER A 54 7.88 15.48 26.16
N ASP A 55 8.63 14.51 26.68
CA ASP A 55 8.57 13.12 26.23
C ASP A 55 7.26 12.41 26.59
N ILE A 56 6.49 12.06 25.57
CA ILE A 56 5.21 11.35 25.68
C ILE A 56 5.37 9.83 25.70
N GLY A 57 6.57 9.30 25.43
CA GLY A 57 6.83 7.86 25.40
C GLY A 57 6.48 7.15 26.72
N PRO A 58 7.10 7.51 27.87
CA PRO A 58 6.80 6.88 29.16
C PRO A 58 5.32 7.03 29.61
N PRO A 59 4.66 8.19 29.41
CA PRO A 59 3.21 8.31 29.63
C PRO A 59 2.35 7.37 28.78
N ILE A 60 2.66 7.21 27.49
CA ILE A 60 1.96 6.25 26.61
C ILE A 60 2.14 4.83 27.13
N ALA A 61 3.36 4.42 27.45
CA ALA A 61 3.65 3.08 27.98
C ALA A 61 2.89 2.81 29.29
N SER A 62 2.83 3.80 30.19
CA SER A 62 2.13 3.70 31.47
C SER A 62 0.61 3.63 31.29
N ALA A 63 0.05 4.48 30.42
CA ALA A 63 -1.37 4.45 30.07
C ALA A 63 -1.76 3.12 29.41
N PHE A 64 -0.92 2.61 28.50
CA PHE A 64 -1.09 1.31 27.88
C PHE A 64 -1.08 0.20 28.93
N ALA A 65 -0.12 0.15 29.86
CA ALA A 65 -0.10 -0.86 30.92
C ALA A 65 -1.41 -0.90 31.72
N ALA A 66 -2.05 0.26 31.90
CA ALA A 66 -3.31 0.39 32.62
C ALA A 66 -4.57 0.10 31.79
N CYS A 67 -4.50 0.15 30.45
CA CYS A 67 -5.65 0.02 29.53
C CYS A 67 -5.52 -1.11 28.50
N LYS A 68 -4.39 -1.84 28.42
CA LYS A 68 -4.13 -2.86 27.40
C LYS A 68 -5.12 -4.03 27.38
N THR A 69 -5.95 -4.18 28.42
CA THR A 69 -6.98 -5.22 28.51
C THR A 69 -8.36 -4.58 28.45
N GLY A 70 -8.83 -4.26 27.24
CA GLY A 70 -10.19 -3.78 27.00
C GLY A 70 -10.39 -2.25 27.04
N GLY A 71 -9.35 -1.45 27.31
CA GLY A 71 -9.47 -0.01 27.53
C GLY A 71 -8.97 0.84 26.35
N THR A 72 -9.05 2.16 26.48
CA THR A 72 -8.54 3.13 25.50
C THR A 72 -7.40 3.93 26.08
N VAL A 73 -6.23 3.90 25.46
CA VAL A 73 -5.18 4.91 25.65
C VAL A 73 -5.60 6.15 24.87
N TYR A 74 -5.70 7.30 25.56
CA TYR A 74 -6.18 8.54 24.96
C TYR A 74 -5.09 9.61 24.99
N ILE A 75 -4.73 10.11 23.81
CA ILE A 75 -3.85 11.26 23.61
C ILE A 75 -4.74 12.42 23.17
N PRO A 76 -5.07 13.38 24.07
CA PRO A 76 -5.98 14.48 23.76
C PRO A 76 -5.38 15.46 22.73
N PRO A 77 -6.18 16.39 22.20
CA PRO A 77 -5.68 17.47 21.37
C PRO A 77 -4.55 18.25 22.06
N GLY A 78 -3.45 18.43 21.34
CA GLY A 78 -2.24 19.06 21.85
C GLY A 78 -1.01 18.60 21.07
N ASP A 79 0.11 19.24 21.33
CA ASP A 79 1.39 18.86 20.76
C ASP A 79 2.21 18.07 21.77
N TYR A 80 2.88 16.99 21.35
CA TYR A 80 3.60 16.10 22.26
C TYR A 80 4.96 15.72 21.67
N GLY A 81 6.06 16.00 22.37
CA GLY A 81 7.38 15.50 22.00
C GLY A 81 7.51 14.00 22.27
N MET A 82 8.32 13.29 21.49
CA MET A 82 8.63 11.89 21.75
C MET A 82 10.13 11.68 21.62
N SER A 83 10.80 11.43 22.74
CA SER A 83 12.22 11.08 22.78
C SER A 83 12.48 9.61 23.06
N THR A 84 11.56 8.92 23.72
CA THR A 84 11.66 7.50 24.02
C THR A 84 10.66 6.70 23.20
N TRP A 85 11.13 5.72 22.42
CA TRP A 85 10.29 4.80 21.66
C TRP A 85 9.50 3.84 22.57
N VAL A 86 8.34 3.40 22.11
CA VAL A 86 7.46 2.50 22.90
C VAL A 86 7.19 1.19 22.16
N SER A 87 7.16 0.10 22.92
CA SER A 87 6.68 -1.20 22.48
C SER A 87 5.49 -1.62 23.33
N LEU A 88 4.31 -1.66 22.71
CA LEU A 88 3.02 -1.89 23.35
C LEU A 88 2.61 -3.35 23.10
N ASN A 89 3.06 -4.22 24.01
CA ASN A 89 3.03 -5.67 23.79
C ASN A 89 1.78 -6.32 24.40
N SER A 90 1.21 -7.28 23.67
CA SER A 90 0.17 -8.20 24.13
C SER A 90 -1.08 -7.52 24.70
N GLY A 91 -1.54 -6.45 24.04
CA GLY A 91 -2.84 -5.84 24.31
C GLY A 91 -3.99 -6.63 23.67
N THR A 92 -5.14 -6.67 24.35
CA THR A 92 -6.37 -7.32 23.88
C THR A 92 -7.57 -6.40 24.09
N GLY A 93 -8.33 -6.17 23.02
CA GLY A 93 -9.56 -5.39 23.06
C GLY A 93 -9.36 -3.92 23.39
N TRP A 94 -8.25 -3.33 22.96
CA TRP A 94 -7.87 -1.99 23.37
C TRP A 94 -7.79 -1.04 22.17
N ALA A 95 -7.69 0.26 22.44
CA ALA A 95 -7.54 1.27 21.40
C ALA A 95 -6.50 2.33 21.78
N LEU A 96 -5.86 2.90 20.76
CA LEU A 96 -5.06 4.11 20.84
C LEU A 96 -5.80 5.23 20.11
N GLN A 97 -6.45 6.11 20.88
CA GLN A 97 -7.08 7.30 20.35
C GLN A 97 -6.08 8.46 20.34
N LEU A 98 -5.62 8.83 19.14
CA LEU A 98 -4.68 9.91 18.88
C LEU A 98 -5.44 11.14 18.35
N ASP A 99 -5.77 12.08 19.22
CA ASP A 99 -6.36 13.37 18.83
C ASP A 99 -5.36 14.53 18.87
N GLY A 100 -4.17 14.30 19.43
CA GLY A 100 -3.04 15.22 19.38
C GLY A 100 -2.06 14.95 18.23
N ILE A 101 -0.95 15.69 18.24
CA ILE A 101 0.16 15.52 17.31
C ILE A 101 1.41 15.10 18.08
N ILE A 102 2.01 13.98 17.69
CA ILE A 102 3.29 13.51 18.22
C ILE A 102 4.42 14.04 17.33
N TYR A 103 5.42 14.69 17.91
CA TYR A 103 6.61 15.20 17.27
C TYR A 103 7.83 14.39 17.69
N ARG A 104 8.60 13.86 16.72
CA ARG A 104 9.86 13.19 17.03
C ARG A 104 10.87 14.20 17.61
N VAL A 105 11.38 13.88 18.80
CA VAL A 105 12.51 14.56 19.43
C VAL A 105 13.72 13.63 19.53
N GLY A 106 13.48 12.33 19.74
CA GLY A 106 14.52 11.31 19.87
C GLY A 106 15.24 11.00 18.56
N THR A 107 16.47 10.52 18.66
CA THR A 107 17.36 10.23 17.51
C THR A 107 17.69 8.76 17.35
N ASP A 108 17.20 7.90 18.25
CA ASP A 108 17.49 6.47 18.23
C ASP A 108 16.91 5.81 16.98
N GLY A 109 17.54 4.73 16.52
CA GLY A 109 16.99 3.87 15.47
C GLY A 109 15.80 3.04 15.97
N GLY A 110 15.30 2.13 15.12
CA GLY A 110 14.19 1.24 15.47
C GLY A 110 12.85 1.76 14.95
N ASN A 111 11.79 1.68 15.76
CA ASN A 111 10.45 2.18 15.44
C ASN A 111 9.96 3.05 16.60
N MET A 112 9.37 4.21 16.33
CA MET A 112 8.86 5.11 17.38
C MET A 112 7.77 4.42 18.19
N ILE A 113 6.81 3.77 17.52
CA ILE A 113 5.75 2.98 18.13
C ILE A 113 5.72 1.58 17.53
N VAL A 114 5.80 0.56 18.39
CA VAL A 114 5.55 -0.84 18.03
C VAL A 114 4.31 -1.34 18.76
N ILE A 115 3.40 -1.99 18.05
CA ILE A 115 2.33 -2.82 18.63
C ILE A 115 2.70 -4.28 18.36
N ASP A 116 3.04 -5.05 19.39
CA ASP A 116 3.53 -6.43 19.25
C ASP A 116 2.53 -7.44 19.83
N LYS A 117 2.22 -8.50 19.09
CA LYS A 117 1.40 -9.66 19.51
C LYS A 117 0.06 -9.28 20.14
N GLY A 118 -0.59 -8.25 19.57
CA GLY A 118 -1.88 -7.73 20.03
C GLY A 118 -3.08 -8.38 19.34
N SER A 119 -4.27 -8.17 19.90
CA SER A 119 -5.54 -8.57 19.27
C SER A 119 -6.67 -7.59 19.58
N ASP A 120 -7.64 -7.46 18.67
CA ASP A 120 -8.78 -6.54 18.83
C ASP A 120 -8.30 -5.11 19.15
N PHE A 121 -7.51 -4.57 18.22
CA PHE A 121 -6.78 -3.31 18.37
C PHE A 121 -7.31 -2.24 17.41
N GLU A 122 -7.41 -1.00 17.86
CA GLU A 122 -7.82 0.12 16.99
C GLU A 122 -6.95 1.34 17.25
N MET A 123 -6.32 1.89 16.21
CA MET A 123 -5.65 3.19 16.27
C MET A 123 -6.41 4.20 15.42
N TYR A 124 -6.84 5.30 16.02
CA TYR A 124 -7.67 6.28 15.32
C TYR A 124 -7.55 7.70 15.86
N SER A 125 -7.99 8.67 15.07
CA SER A 125 -8.34 10.01 15.55
C SER A 125 -9.85 10.20 15.49
N SER A 126 -10.45 10.67 16.58
CA SER A 126 -11.86 11.08 16.59
C SER A 126 -12.09 12.37 15.80
N THR A 127 -11.03 13.12 15.54
CA THR A 127 -11.06 14.41 14.86
C THR A 127 -10.58 14.36 13.41
N SER A 128 -10.08 13.20 12.96
CA SER A 128 -9.36 13.03 11.69
C SER A 128 -8.18 14.00 11.52
N LYS A 129 -7.59 14.44 12.65
CA LYS A 129 -6.46 15.38 12.71
C LYS A 129 -5.28 14.86 13.53
N GLY A 130 -5.42 13.69 14.16
CA GLY A 130 -4.34 13.02 14.85
C GLY A 130 -3.19 12.72 13.89
N ALA A 131 -1.97 13.03 14.31
CA ALA A 131 -0.81 12.89 13.44
C ALA A 131 0.47 12.52 14.19
N ILE A 132 1.41 11.93 13.46
CA ILE A 132 2.81 11.79 13.90
C ILE A 132 3.70 12.52 12.91
N GLN A 133 4.33 13.61 13.36
CA GLN A 133 5.33 14.38 12.65
C GLN A 133 6.72 13.88 13.05
N ALA A 134 7.36 13.11 12.17
CA ALA A 134 8.60 12.41 12.52
C ALA A 134 9.88 13.15 12.11
N TYR A 135 9.79 14.30 11.43
CA TYR A 135 10.94 15.17 11.11
C TYR A 135 12.12 14.38 10.49
N GLY A 136 11.80 13.54 9.51
CA GLY A 136 12.74 12.76 8.71
C GLY A 136 13.73 13.62 7.97
N TYR A 137 13.30 14.79 7.47
CA TYR A 137 14.16 15.74 6.76
C TYR A 137 15.47 16.07 7.50
N VAL A 138 15.48 16.01 8.85
CA VAL A 138 16.69 16.22 9.67
C VAL A 138 17.75 15.15 9.40
N PHE A 139 17.34 13.90 9.20
CA PHE A 139 18.23 12.80 8.83
C PHE A 139 18.59 12.86 7.34
N HIS A 140 17.61 13.16 6.49
CA HIS A 140 17.80 13.18 5.04
C HIS A 140 18.73 14.31 4.57
N ALA A 141 18.71 15.46 5.26
CA ALA A 141 19.69 16.54 5.04
C ALA A 141 21.15 16.09 5.22
N ASP A 142 21.37 15.06 6.06
CA ASP A 142 22.67 14.45 6.31
C ASP A 142 22.88 13.13 5.54
N GLN A 143 22.01 12.80 4.57
CA GLN A 143 22.02 11.53 3.81
C GLN A 143 21.96 10.29 4.71
N LYS A 144 21.16 10.35 5.77
CA LYS A 144 20.96 9.27 6.73
C LYS A 144 19.48 8.91 6.83
N TYR A 145 19.23 7.72 7.37
CA TYR A 145 17.93 7.27 7.81
C TYR A 145 17.90 7.17 9.34
N GLY A 146 16.71 7.28 9.92
CA GLY A 146 16.49 7.17 11.36
C GLY A 146 15.51 6.03 11.72
N ALA A 147 14.66 6.29 12.71
CA ALA A 147 13.59 5.37 13.09
C ALA A 147 12.47 5.32 12.03
N ARG A 148 11.72 4.21 12.04
CA ARG A 148 10.40 4.09 11.41
C ARG A 148 9.35 4.69 12.34
N ILE A 149 8.20 5.10 11.81
CA ILE A 149 7.13 5.67 12.65
C ILE A 149 6.38 4.55 13.38
N LEU A 150 5.66 3.70 12.64
CA LEU A 150 4.73 2.73 13.21
C LEU A 150 4.99 1.32 12.67
N ARG A 151 5.08 0.34 13.57
CA ARG A 151 5.11 -1.09 13.23
C ARG A 151 4.06 -1.85 14.02
N LEU A 152 3.25 -2.64 13.33
CA LEU A 152 2.48 -3.72 13.94
C LEU A 152 3.21 -5.02 13.64
N ASP A 153 3.42 -5.84 14.67
CA ASP A 153 4.03 -7.16 14.56
C ASP A 153 3.08 -8.20 15.17
N SER A 154 2.68 -9.18 14.37
CA SER A 154 1.85 -10.31 14.80
C SER A 154 0.53 -9.87 15.45
N VAL A 155 -0.08 -8.80 14.93
CA VAL A 155 -1.36 -8.25 15.41
C VAL A 155 -2.53 -8.83 14.62
N LYS A 156 -3.62 -9.17 15.32
CA LYS A 156 -4.85 -9.68 14.70
C LYS A 156 -6.08 -8.83 15.04
N ASP A 157 -7.08 -8.85 14.17
CA ASP A 157 -8.38 -8.19 14.37
C ASP A 157 -8.17 -6.71 14.69
N PHE A 158 -7.74 -5.92 13.70
CA PHE A 158 -7.30 -4.55 13.96
C PHE A 158 -7.71 -3.55 12.90
N SER A 159 -7.75 -2.27 13.27
CA SER A 159 -7.79 -1.20 12.28
C SER A 159 -6.89 -0.01 12.64
N ILE A 160 -6.45 0.70 11.59
CA ILE A 160 -5.72 1.97 11.69
C ILE A 160 -6.38 2.94 10.73
N HIS A 161 -6.92 4.05 11.23
CA HIS A 161 -7.65 4.99 10.37
C HIS A 161 -7.70 6.41 10.93
N ASP A 162 -8.09 7.35 10.06
CA ASP A 162 -8.30 8.76 10.43
C ASP A 162 -7.06 9.44 11.03
N ILE A 163 -5.85 9.03 10.61
CA ILE A 163 -4.59 9.61 11.09
C ILE A 163 -3.65 9.97 9.93
N ALA A 164 -2.72 10.89 10.21
CA ALA A 164 -1.63 11.24 9.31
C ALA A 164 -0.27 10.74 9.84
N LEU A 165 0.54 10.15 8.96
CA LEU A 165 1.95 9.81 9.24
C LEU A 165 2.84 10.65 8.35
N VAL A 166 3.69 11.49 8.95
CA VAL A 166 4.39 12.54 8.21
C VAL A 166 5.88 12.48 8.45
N ASP A 167 6.62 12.51 7.34
CA ASP A 167 8.06 12.73 7.29
C ASP A 167 8.83 11.71 8.14
N ALA A 168 8.64 10.42 7.84
CA ALA A 168 9.38 9.36 8.50
C ALA A 168 10.89 9.49 8.20
N PRO A 169 11.78 9.34 9.19
CA PRO A 169 13.21 9.17 8.94
C PRO A 169 13.57 7.90 8.16
N ALA A 170 12.66 6.92 8.10
CA ALA A 170 12.72 5.69 7.31
C ALA A 170 11.29 5.35 6.86
N PHE A 171 10.77 4.17 7.21
CA PHE A 171 9.41 3.73 6.83
C PHE A 171 8.32 4.36 7.70
N HIS A 172 7.15 4.63 7.11
CA HIS A 172 6.00 5.20 7.83
C HIS A 172 5.20 4.10 8.54
N LEU A 173 4.76 3.07 7.84
CA LEU A 173 3.95 1.98 8.40
C LEU A 173 4.39 0.60 7.91
N VAL A 174 4.64 -0.30 8.85
CA VAL A 174 4.91 -1.72 8.57
C VAL A 174 3.91 -2.61 9.29
N LEU A 175 3.26 -3.49 8.55
CA LEU A 175 2.44 -4.58 9.07
C LEU A 175 3.19 -5.89 8.86
N ASP A 176 3.82 -6.38 9.93
CA ASP A 176 4.55 -7.63 9.97
C ASP A 176 3.63 -8.75 10.46
N THR A 177 3.38 -9.75 9.61
CA THR A 177 2.67 -10.98 9.97
C THR A 177 1.31 -10.70 10.65
N CYS A 178 0.60 -9.69 10.16
CA CYS A 178 -0.67 -9.24 10.73
C CYS A 178 -1.87 -9.96 10.08
N SER A 179 -3.03 -9.98 10.73
CA SER A 179 -4.24 -10.57 10.13
C SER A 179 -5.56 -9.90 10.53
N ASN A 180 -6.59 -10.06 9.69
CA ASN A 180 -7.93 -9.48 9.88
C ASN A 180 -7.87 -7.95 10.08
N GLY A 181 -7.10 -7.27 9.23
CA GLY A 181 -6.77 -5.85 9.34
C GLY A 181 -7.58 -4.97 8.40
N GLU A 182 -7.92 -3.76 8.83
CA GLU A 182 -8.53 -2.73 7.99
C GLU A 182 -7.78 -1.39 8.13
N LEU A 183 -7.30 -0.82 7.03
CA LEU A 183 -6.59 0.46 7.01
C LEU A 183 -7.30 1.43 6.08
N TYR A 184 -7.70 2.59 6.58
CA TYR A 184 -8.44 3.55 5.77
C TYR A 184 -8.42 4.98 6.26
N ASN A 185 -8.82 5.93 5.41
CA ASN A 185 -8.84 7.36 5.73
C ASN A 185 -7.49 7.81 6.29
N MET A 186 -6.40 7.49 5.58
CA MET A 186 -5.06 7.83 5.99
C MET A 186 -4.39 8.72 4.94
N ILE A 187 -3.51 9.58 5.42
CA ILE A 187 -2.55 10.27 4.56
C ILE A 187 -1.13 10.06 5.09
N ILE A 188 -0.25 9.65 4.18
CA ILE A 188 1.17 9.47 4.44
C ILE A 188 1.95 10.43 3.55
N ARG A 189 2.81 11.26 4.14
CA ARG A 189 3.62 12.23 3.38
C ARG A 189 5.05 12.27 3.87
N GLY A 190 5.94 11.64 3.11
CA GLY A 190 7.38 11.56 3.35
C GLY A 190 8.22 12.35 2.36
N GLY A 191 9.54 12.21 2.48
CA GLY A 191 10.52 12.87 1.61
C GLY A 191 10.65 12.23 0.22
N ASN A 192 11.27 12.96 -0.70
CA ASN A 192 11.45 12.55 -2.10
C ASN A 192 12.71 11.67 -2.33
N GLU A 193 12.86 10.59 -1.56
CA GLU A 193 13.91 9.58 -1.77
C GLU A 193 13.43 8.14 -1.47
N GLY A 194 14.21 7.14 -1.91
CA GLY A 194 13.95 5.73 -1.60
C GLY A 194 14.12 5.42 -0.10
N GLY A 195 13.66 4.26 0.36
CA GLY A 195 13.73 3.87 1.78
C GLY A 195 12.78 4.63 2.71
N LEU A 196 11.86 5.42 2.15
CA LEU A 196 10.82 6.19 2.85
C LEU A 196 9.42 5.60 2.63
N ASP A 197 9.36 4.27 2.69
CA ASP A 197 8.21 3.42 2.39
C ASP A 197 6.95 3.91 3.11
N GLY A 198 5.83 3.91 2.39
CA GLY A 198 4.52 4.31 2.90
C GLY A 198 3.94 3.19 3.76
N ILE A 199 3.38 2.17 3.11
CA ILE A 199 2.80 1.00 3.78
C ILE A 199 3.40 -0.29 3.22
N ASP A 200 4.12 -1.01 4.08
CA ASP A 200 4.60 -2.37 3.82
C ASP A 200 3.74 -3.40 4.56
N ILE A 201 3.28 -4.44 3.86
CA ILE A 201 2.30 -5.39 4.41
C ILE A 201 2.66 -6.84 4.07
N TRP A 202 2.68 -7.71 5.09
CA TRP A 202 2.56 -9.16 4.90
C TRP A 202 1.75 -9.80 6.03
N GLY A 203 1.17 -10.97 5.76
CA GLY A 203 0.16 -11.58 6.61
C GLY A 203 -1.09 -11.99 5.82
N SER A 204 -2.28 -11.93 6.42
CA SER A 204 -3.49 -12.42 5.72
C SER A 204 -4.78 -11.70 6.07
N ASN A 205 -5.73 -11.68 5.13
CA ASN A 205 -7.05 -11.07 5.34
C ASN A 205 -6.95 -9.59 5.75
N ILE A 206 -6.37 -8.76 4.87
CA ILE A 206 -6.18 -7.33 5.12
C ILE A 206 -6.85 -6.52 4.01
N HIS A 207 -7.65 -5.53 4.41
CA HIS A 207 -8.27 -4.55 3.53
C HIS A 207 -7.57 -3.20 3.72
N VAL A 208 -7.04 -2.63 2.65
CA VAL A 208 -6.50 -1.27 2.64
C VAL A 208 -7.30 -0.46 1.64
N HIS A 209 -7.90 0.64 2.07
CA HIS A 209 -8.63 1.50 1.16
C HIS A 209 -8.62 2.95 1.54
N ASP A 210 -8.79 3.85 0.58
CA ASP A 210 -8.92 5.29 0.84
C ASP A 210 -7.66 5.83 1.56
N VAL A 211 -6.50 5.64 0.93
CA VAL A 211 -5.19 6.06 1.44
C VAL A 211 -4.45 6.90 0.39
N GLU A 212 -3.92 8.05 0.79
CA GLU A 212 -2.95 8.82 -0.01
C GLU A 212 -1.53 8.60 0.51
N VAL A 213 -0.58 8.37 -0.39
CA VAL A 213 0.85 8.27 -0.09
C VAL A 213 1.66 9.17 -1.02
N SER A 214 2.53 9.98 -0.43
CA SER A 214 3.59 10.74 -1.11
C SER A 214 4.94 10.41 -0.51
N ASN A 215 5.90 9.99 -1.34
CA ASN A 215 7.28 9.62 -0.98
C ASN A 215 8.10 9.38 -2.28
N LYS A 216 9.19 8.61 -2.23
CA LYS A 216 9.82 8.08 -3.46
C LYS A 216 10.17 6.59 -3.41
N ASP A 217 9.49 5.86 -2.54
CA ASP A 217 9.53 4.40 -2.41
C ASP A 217 8.11 3.80 -2.34
N GLU A 218 7.93 2.63 -1.74
CA GLU A 218 6.66 1.91 -1.65
C GLU A 218 5.46 2.81 -1.34
N CYS A 219 4.41 2.75 -2.16
CA CYS A 219 3.12 3.37 -1.87
C CYS A 219 2.37 2.49 -0.86
N VAL A 220 1.61 1.51 -1.37
CA VAL A 220 1.11 0.36 -0.61
C VAL A 220 1.68 -0.89 -1.27
N THR A 221 2.51 -1.63 -0.54
CA THR A 221 3.29 -2.75 -1.09
C THR A 221 3.10 -4.03 -0.29
N VAL A 222 2.81 -5.12 -1.01
CA VAL A 222 2.68 -6.46 -0.44
C VAL A 222 4.04 -7.17 -0.46
N LYS A 223 4.45 -7.69 0.69
CA LYS A 223 5.63 -8.56 0.88
C LYS A 223 5.17 -10.01 1.10
N SER A 224 6.12 -10.94 1.17
CA SER A 224 5.86 -12.38 1.38
C SER A 224 6.11 -12.81 2.82
N PRO A 225 5.34 -13.76 3.39
CA PRO A 225 4.16 -14.42 2.82
C PRO A 225 2.88 -13.57 2.95
N ALA A 226 1.98 -13.65 1.97
CA ALA A 226 0.74 -12.89 1.99
C ALA A 226 -0.44 -13.61 1.36
N SER A 227 -1.63 -13.51 1.97
CA SER A 227 -2.85 -14.02 1.34
C SER A 227 -4.10 -13.22 1.61
N ASN A 228 -5.06 -13.28 0.67
CA ASN A 228 -6.41 -12.76 0.86
C ASN A 228 -6.42 -11.26 1.20
N MET A 229 -5.90 -10.42 0.31
CA MET A 229 -5.86 -8.98 0.52
C MET A 229 -6.64 -8.23 -0.56
N LEU A 230 -7.31 -7.16 -0.13
CA LEU A 230 -7.98 -6.21 -1.00
C LEU A 230 -7.35 -4.83 -0.76
N ILE A 231 -6.77 -4.24 -1.80
CA ILE A 231 -6.20 -2.92 -1.76
C ILE A 231 -6.93 -2.07 -2.80
N GLU A 232 -7.60 -1.00 -2.39
CA GLU A 232 -8.40 -0.21 -3.34
C GLU A 232 -8.50 1.28 -3.02
N ASN A 233 -8.82 2.10 -4.03
CA ASN A 233 -8.92 3.55 -3.87
C ASN A 233 -7.64 4.13 -3.23
N ILE A 234 -6.50 3.86 -3.88
CA ILE A 234 -5.19 4.33 -3.41
C ILE A 234 -4.72 5.47 -4.30
N TYR A 235 -4.27 6.54 -3.67
CA TYR A 235 -3.68 7.69 -4.34
C TYR A 235 -2.18 7.75 -4.06
N CYS A 236 -1.39 7.24 -5.00
CA CYS A 236 0.07 7.39 -4.98
C CYS A 236 0.45 8.75 -5.59
N ASN A 237 0.39 9.81 -4.78
CA ASN A 237 0.56 11.20 -5.18
C ASN A 237 2.03 11.61 -5.07
N TRP A 238 2.81 11.39 -6.14
CA TRP A 238 4.28 11.47 -6.13
C TRP A 238 4.87 10.45 -5.15
N SER A 239 5.02 9.21 -5.60
CA SER A 239 5.49 8.07 -4.80
C SER A 239 6.57 7.26 -5.55
N GLY A 240 7.07 6.17 -4.98
CA GLY A 240 7.58 5.06 -5.80
C GLY A 240 6.45 4.35 -6.54
N GLY A 241 5.27 4.26 -5.93
CA GLY A 241 4.11 3.54 -6.47
C GLY A 241 3.92 2.19 -5.78
N CYS A 242 2.77 1.55 -6.03
CA CYS A 242 2.49 0.23 -5.47
C CYS A 242 3.43 -0.83 -6.03
N ALA A 243 3.70 -1.87 -5.23
CA ALA A 243 4.52 -2.98 -5.66
C ALA A 243 4.17 -4.30 -4.95
N MET A 244 4.82 -5.36 -5.41
CA MET A 244 4.93 -6.64 -4.71
C MET A 244 6.40 -7.07 -4.67
N GLY A 245 6.90 -7.33 -3.47
CA GLY A 245 8.28 -7.75 -3.24
C GLY A 245 9.17 -6.69 -2.58
N SER A 246 10.49 -6.84 -2.56
CA SER A 246 11.28 -7.91 -3.20
C SER A 246 10.89 -9.34 -2.80
N LEU A 247 10.91 -10.26 -3.77
CA LEU A 247 10.50 -11.66 -3.61
C LEU A 247 11.67 -12.65 -3.78
N GLY A 248 11.68 -13.68 -2.93
CA GLY A 248 12.57 -14.85 -2.91
C GLY A 248 12.97 -15.22 -1.46
N SER A 249 13.26 -16.46 -1.05
CA SER A 249 13.05 -17.81 -1.58
C SER A 249 12.40 -18.63 -0.43
N GLY A 250 11.29 -19.37 -0.52
CA GLY A 250 10.39 -19.65 -1.63
C GLY A 250 9.00 -19.07 -1.35
N THR A 251 8.77 -17.93 -2.01
CA THR A 251 7.64 -17.02 -1.88
C THR A 251 6.28 -17.72 -1.85
N ASP A 252 5.38 -17.24 -0.99
CA ASP A 252 4.01 -17.74 -0.83
C ASP A 252 3.06 -16.55 -0.80
N ILE A 253 2.64 -16.12 -1.98
CA ILE A 253 1.66 -15.05 -2.13
C ILE A 253 0.48 -15.56 -2.95
N SER A 254 -0.72 -15.38 -2.43
CA SER A 254 -1.93 -15.74 -3.18
C SER A 254 -3.11 -14.82 -2.90
N ASN A 255 -4.03 -14.72 -3.85
CA ASN A 255 -5.31 -14.08 -3.62
C ASN A 255 -5.15 -12.59 -3.21
N ILE A 256 -4.48 -11.80 -4.06
CA ILE A 256 -4.29 -10.35 -3.86
C ILE A 256 -5.04 -9.56 -4.93
N ILE A 257 -5.84 -8.59 -4.53
CA ILE A 257 -6.50 -7.66 -5.45
C ILE A 257 -6.01 -6.24 -5.18
N TYR A 258 -5.58 -5.56 -6.23
CA TYR A 258 -5.49 -4.10 -6.28
C TYR A 258 -6.53 -3.59 -7.25
N ARG A 259 -7.36 -2.61 -6.85
CA ARG A 259 -8.28 -1.95 -7.78
C ARG A 259 -8.46 -0.47 -7.51
N ASN A 260 -8.73 0.32 -8.55
CA ASN A 260 -8.91 1.77 -8.43
C ASN A 260 -7.66 2.44 -7.82
N ILE A 261 -6.54 2.33 -8.53
CA ILE A 261 -5.26 2.88 -8.09
C ILE A 261 -4.91 4.05 -9.00
N TYR A 262 -4.77 5.25 -8.42
CA TYR A 262 -4.32 6.43 -9.14
C TYR A 262 -2.87 6.75 -8.75
N THR A 263 -2.01 6.93 -9.74
CA THR A 263 -0.59 7.13 -9.52
C THR A 263 -0.06 8.26 -10.41
N ALA A 264 0.50 9.31 -9.79
CA ALA A 264 1.13 10.42 -10.50
C ALA A 264 2.59 10.59 -10.09
N ASN A 265 3.46 10.99 -11.04
CA ASN A 265 4.87 11.32 -10.81
C ASN A 265 5.68 10.24 -10.06
N SER A 266 5.31 8.98 -10.24
CA SER A 266 5.86 7.86 -9.49
C SER A 266 6.87 7.03 -10.27
N ASN A 267 7.55 6.11 -9.59
CA ASN A 267 8.48 5.19 -10.27
C ASN A 267 7.72 4.20 -11.15
N GLN A 268 6.57 3.68 -10.70
CA GLN A 268 5.69 2.79 -11.47
C GLN A 268 4.21 2.96 -11.13
N MET A 269 3.31 2.42 -11.96
CA MET A 269 1.92 2.19 -11.56
C MET A 269 1.82 0.93 -10.69
N TYR A 270 2.45 -0.18 -11.11
CA TYR A 270 2.66 -1.35 -10.28
C TYR A 270 3.92 -2.10 -10.70
N MET A 271 4.71 -2.57 -9.73
CA MET A 271 5.88 -3.40 -9.98
C MET A 271 5.83 -4.71 -9.21
N LEU A 272 6.09 -5.83 -9.88
CA LEU A 272 6.40 -7.10 -9.23
C LEU A 272 7.91 -7.32 -9.36
N LYS A 273 8.62 -7.38 -8.24
CA LYS A 273 10.09 -7.42 -8.20
C LYS A 273 10.61 -8.69 -7.53
N SER A 274 11.42 -9.45 -8.25
CA SER A 274 12.19 -10.58 -7.74
C SER A 274 13.55 -10.64 -8.43
N ASN A 275 14.50 -11.38 -7.86
CA ASN A 275 15.75 -11.71 -8.55
C ASN A 275 16.24 -13.11 -8.13
N GLY A 276 15.90 -14.13 -8.93
CA GLY A 276 16.07 -15.54 -8.54
C GLY A 276 15.02 -16.01 -7.52
N GLY A 277 15.39 -16.92 -6.63
CA GLY A 277 14.51 -17.45 -5.59
C GLY A 277 13.62 -18.62 -6.05
N SER A 278 12.51 -18.86 -5.34
CA SER A 278 11.57 -19.97 -5.60
C SER A 278 10.16 -19.63 -5.11
N GLY A 279 9.21 -20.57 -5.17
CA GLY A 279 7.83 -20.39 -4.68
C GLY A 279 6.88 -19.77 -5.71
N THR A 280 5.73 -19.27 -5.26
CA THR A 280 4.65 -18.80 -6.14
C THR A 280 4.04 -17.47 -5.72
N VAL A 281 3.70 -16.67 -6.72
CA VAL A 281 2.67 -15.63 -6.66
C VAL A 281 1.51 -16.09 -7.54
N LYS A 282 0.30 -16.21 -6.97
CA LYS A 282 -0.85 -16.71 -7.74
C LYS A 282 -2.19 -16.06 -7.44
N ASN A 283 -3.11 -16.14 -8.39
CA ASN A 283 -4.49 -15.66 -8.23
C ASN A 283 -4.55 -14.17 -7.84
N CYS A 284 -3.87 -13.32 -8.61
CA CYS A 284 -3.83 -11.88 -8.34
C CYS A 284 -4.54 -11.08 -9.43
N GLN A 285 -5.17 -9.97 -9.05
CA GLN A 285 -5.85 -9.07 -9.99
C GLN A 285 -5.43 -7.62 -9.74
N PHE A 286 -5.14 -6.90 -10.81
CA PHE A 286 -4.74 -5.50 -10.80
C PHE A 286 -5.62 -4.74 -11.79
N SER A 287 -6.72 -4.16 -11.30
CA SER A 287 -7.74 -3.55 -12.17
C SER A 287 -7.91 -2.05 -11.95
N ASN A 288 -8.35 -1.32 -12.97
CA ASN A 288 -8.66 0.11 -12.89
C ASN A 288 -7.49 0.94 -12.37
N PHE A 289 -6.38 0.93 -13.10
CA PHE A 289 -5.23 1.79 -12.79
C PHE A 289 -5.23 3.02 -13.69
N ILE A 290 -4.96 4.19 -13.11
CA ILE A 290 -4.75 5.44 -13.83
C ILE A 290 -3.36 5.96 -13.48
N GLY A 291 -2.55 6.25 -14.50
CA GLY A 291 -1.19 6.75 -14.32
C GLY A 291 -0.92 8.04 -15.07
N HIS A 292 -0.11 8.94 -14.50
CA HIS A 292 0.42 10.11 -15.20
C HIS A 292 1.87 10.37 -14.84
N SER A 293 2.70 10.67 -15.84
CA SER A 293 4.10 11.07 -15.68
C SER A 293 4.98 10.07 -14.90
N ASN A 294 4.55 8.80 -14.83
CA ASN A 294 5.29 7.74 -14.16
C ASN A 294 6.50 7.28 -15.01
N ALA A 295 7.54 6.77 -14.37
CA ALA A 295 8.71 6.25 -15.09
C ALA A 295 8.38 4.91 -15.78
N TYR A 296 7.82 3.95 -15.03
CA TYR A 296 7.26 2.70 -15.51
C TYR A 296 5.74 2.70 -15.35
N THR A 297 5.09 1.72 -15.96
CA THR A 297 3.65 1.48 -15.80
C THR A 297 3.44 0.09 -15.20
N LEU A 298 3.23 -0.94 -16.02
CA LEU A 298 3.20 -2.33 -15.61
C LEU A 298 4.63 -2.88 -15.71
N ASP A 299 5.23 -3.19 -14.56
CA ASP A 299 6.60 -3.71 -14.49
C ASP A 299 6.66 -5.02 -13.69
N LEU A 300 6.43 -6.15 -14.34
CA LEU A 300 6.83 -7.45 -13.78
C LEU A 300 8.29 -7.69 -14.18
N ASN A 301 9.19 -7.56 -13.22
CA ASN A 301 10.63 -7.72 -13.42
C ASN A 301 11.21 -8.78 -12.48
N ALA A 302 11.36 -10.00 -13.01
CA ALA A 302 11.93 -11.12 -12.28
C ALA A 302 13.48 -11.12 -12.21
N PHE A 303 14.12 -10.05 -12.70
CA PHE A 303 15.57 -9.82 -12.68
C PHE A 303 15.89 -8.43 -12.12
N TRP A 304 15.17 -8.02 -11.08
CA TRP A 304 15.27 -6.68 -10.53
C TRP A 304 16.68 -6.40 -9.98
N SER A 305 17.43 -5.55 -10.67
CA SER A 305 18.89 -5.40 -10.48
C SER A 305 19.28 -4.74 -9.17
N SER A 306 18.36 -4.05 -8.50
CA SER A 306 18.59 -3.45 -7.18
C SER A 306 18.55 -4.50 -6.06
N GLU A 307 18.12 -5.73 -6.36
CA GLU A 307 18.15 -6.86 -5.45
C GLU A 307 19.29 -7.81 -5.83
N LYS A 308 19.94 -8.36 -4.80
CA LYS A 308 20.95 -9.41 -5.00
C LYS A 308 20.27 -10.68 -5.52
N VAL A 309 20.84 -11.27 -6.58
CA VAL A 309 20.39 -12.57 -7.11
C VAL A 309 20.35 -13.62 -5.99
N GLN A 310 19.17 -14.20 -5.78
CA GLN A 310 18.92 -15.26 -4.82
C GLN A 310 19.04 -16.65 -5.47
N THR A 311 19.39 -17.67 -4.70
CA THR A 311 19.46 -19.05 -5.17
C THR A 311 18.07 -19.58 -5.54
N GLY A 312 17.95 -20.21 -6.71
CA GLY A 312 16.75 -20.88 -7.20
C GLY A 312 16.39 -20.43 -8.62
N SER A 313 15.47 -21.14 -9.26
CA SER A 313 15.10 -20.91 -10.67
C SER A 313 14.28 -19.64 -10.90
N GLY A 314 13.77 -19.01 -9.83
CA GLY A 314 12.86 -17.86 -9.90
C GLY A 314 11.56 -18.08 -9.14
N VAL A 315 10.86 -16.99 -8.84
CA VAL A 315 9.47 -17.04 -8.37
C VAL A 315 8.54 -17.34 -9.56
N GLN A 316 7.63 -18.30 -9.41
CA GLN A 316 6.61 -18.56 -10.42
C GLN A 316 5.41 -17.63 -10.25
N TYR A 317 5.09 -16.86 -11.28
CA TYR A 317 3.89 -16.02 -11.32
C TYR A 317 2.81 -16.72 -12.15
N SER A 318 1.63 -16.94 -11.58
CA SER A 318 0.57 -17.68 -12.27
C SER A 318 -0.83 -17.14 -12.00
N ASN A 319 -1.72 -17.23 -12.99
CA ASN A 319 -3.10 -16.74 -12.86
C ASN A 319 -3.17 -15.29 -12.35
N ILE A 320 -2.57 -14.38 -13.13
CA ILE A 320 -2.51 -12.95 -12.81
C ILE A 320 -3.23 -12.16 -13.90
N THR A 321 -4.13 -11.27 -13.51
CA THR A 321 -4.88 -10.42 -14.44
C THR A 321 -4.53 -8.95 -14.23
N PHE A 322 -4.21 -8.26 -15.32
CA PHE A 322 -4.09 -6.81 -15.41
C PHE A 322 -5.21 -6.30 -16.33
N ASP A 323 -6.09 -5.45 -15.82
CA ASP A 323 -7.31 -5.07 -16.54
C ASP A 323 -7.62 -3.58 -16.41
N ASN A 324 -7.97 -2.93 -17.51
CA ASN A 324 -8.40 -1.53 -17.53
C ASN A 324 -7.34 -0.56 -16.95
N TRP A 325 -6.20 -0.47 -17.63
CA TRP A 325 -5.09 0.44 -17.27
C TRP A 325 -5.04 1.60 -18.26
N LYS A 326 -5.10 2.83 -17.75
CA LYS A 326 -5.19 4.05 -18.57
C LYS A 326 -4.19 5.10 -18.16
N GLY A 327 -3.96 6.06 -19.06
CA GLY A 327 -3.21 7.27 -18.77
C GLY A 327 -1.91 7.37 -19.56
N THR A 328 -0.91 7.96 -18.93
CA THR A 328 0.33 8.36 -19.57
C THR A 328 1.57 7.96 -18.77
N CYS A 329 2.68 7.74 -19.48
CA CYS A 329 4.02 7.49 -18.93
C CYS A 329 5.00 8.53 -19.46
N SER A 330 6.07 8.81 -18.71
CA SER A 330 7.04 9.86 -19.05
C SER A 330 7.76 9.65 -20.40
N ASP A 331 8.28 8.44 -20.65
CA ASP A 331 8.96 8.08 -21.91
C ASP A 331 8.82 6.57 -22.19
N GLY A 332 7.80 6.23 -22.97
CA GLY A 332 7.45 4.85 -23.29
C GLY A 332 8.45 4.10 -24.19
N THR A 333 9.46 4.79 -24.74
CA THR A 333 10.53 4.16 -25.53
C THR A 333 11.74 3.79 -24.68
N LYS A 334 12.02 4.58 -23.63
CA LYS A 334 13.06 4.24 -22.65
C LYS A 334 12.58 3.19 -21.66
N ARG A 335 11.31 3.28 -21.24
CA ARG A 335 10.68 2.36 -20.30
C ARG A 335 9.38 1.87 -20.88
N ALA A 336 9.35 0.61 -21.28
CA ALA A 336 8.18 -0.02 -21.86
C ALA A 336 7.00 0.06 -20.87
N PRO A 337 5.85 0.64 -21.24
CA PRO A 337 4.69 0.69 -20.33
C PRO A 337 4.15 -0.69 -19.99
N MET A 338 4.33 -1.66 -20.90
CA MET A 338 4.09 -3.07 -20.66
C MET A 338 5.44 -3.79 -20.61
N ASN A 339 5.93 -4.08 -19.42
CA ASN A 339 7.17 -4.81 -19.19
C ASN A 339 6.87 -6.05 -18.36
N VAL A 340 6.87 -7.23 -18.99
CA VAL A 340 6.53 -8.51 -18.36
C VAL A 340 7.67 -9.51 -18.60
N ILE A 341 8.64 -9.50 -17.69
CA ILE A 341 9.90 -10.23 -17.82
C ILE A 341 9.99 -11.33 -16.76
N CYS A 342 9.85 -12.57 -17.21
CA CYS A 342 9.76 -13.75 -16.37
C CYS A 342 10.98 -14.67 -16.51
N PRO A 343 11.31 -15.48 -15.50
CA PRO A 343 12.42 -16.42 -15.56
C PRO A 343 12.17 -17.51 -16.61
N ALA A 344 13.20 -17.87 -17.38
CA ALA A 344 13.09 -18.92 -18.40
C ALA A 344 12.84 -20.32 -17.82
N ASP A 345 13.43 -20.62 -16.66
CA ASP A 345 13.31 -21.92 -15.99
C ASP A 345 11.95 -22.11 -15.30
N VAL A 346 11.28 -21.01 -14.94
CA VAL A 346 9.94 -20.99 -14.33
C VAL A 346 9.08 -19.90 -14.97
N PRO A 347 8.63 -20.09 -16.23
CA PRO A 347 7.87 -19.09 -16.95
C PRO A 347 6.59 -18.66 -16.24
N CYS A 348 6.15 -17.43 -16.48
CA CYS A 348 4.85 -16.96 -16.02
C CYS A 348 3.73 -17.64 -16.81
N THR A 349 2.65 -18.06 -16.17
CA THR A 349 1.55 -18.78 -16.84
C THR A 349 0.17 -18.23 -16.48
N GLY A 350 -0.77 -18.23 -17.43
CA GLY A 350 -2.11 -17.70 -17.19
C GLY A 350 -2.10 -16.20 -16.88
N ILE A 351 -1.24 -15.44 -17.54
CA ILE A 351 -1.24 -13.97 -17.45
C ILE A 351 -2.30 -13.42 -18.42
N THR A 352 -3.17 -12.55 -17.94
CA THR A 352 -4.19 -11.90 -18.77
C THR A 352 -3.98 -10.39 -18.72
N ILE A 353 -3.89 -9.76 -19.89
CA ILE A 353 -3.80 -8.30 -20.02
C ILE A 353 -4.92 -7.82 -20.94
N THR A 354 -5.87 -7.07 -20.38
CA THR A 354 -7.03 -6.53 -21.10
C THR A 354 -7.13 -5.02 -20.89
N ASP A 355 -7.66 -4.31 -21.90
CA ASP A 355 -7.91 -2.86 -21.85
C ASP A 355 -6.72 -2.03 -21.35
N PHE A 356 -5.55 -2.29 -21.94
CA PHE A 356 -4.31 -1.58 -21.64
C PHE A 356 -4.12 -0.38 -22.59
N GLU A 357 -4.53 0.80 -22.13
CA GLU A 357 -4.57 2.04 -22.89
C GLU A 357 -3.62 3.10 -22.30
N VAL A 358 -2.32 2.85 -22.36
CA VAL A 358 -1.28 3.76 -21.84
C VAL A 358 -0.47 4.34 -22.99
N TRP A 359 -0.24 5.66 -22.96
CA TRP A 359 0.57 6.36 -23.96
C TRP A 359 1.76 7.10 -23.37
N THR A 360 2.66 7.58 -24.24
CA THR A 360 3.84 8.33 -23.84
C THR A 360 3.59 9.84 -23.83
N GLU A 361 4.18 10.55 -22.87
CA GLU A 361 4.22 12.03 -22.81
C GLU A 361 5.35 12.60 -23.67
N SER A 362 6.36 11.78 -23.97
CA SER A 362 7.50 12.14 -24.80
C SER A 362 7.61 11.21 -26.02
N GLY A 363 7.83 11.78 -27.21
CA GLY A 363 7.91 11.03 -28.46
C GLY A 363 6.55 10.61 -29.01
N SER A 364 6.54 9.60 -29.89
CA SER A 364 5.35 9.21 -30.66
C SER A 364 5.16 7.70 -30.75
N SER A 365 5.76 6.94 -29.83
CA SER A 365 5.62 5.48 -29.77
C SER A 365 5.92 4.96 -28.38
N VAL A 366 5.42 3.78 -28.07
CA VAL A 366 5.74 3.02 -26.85
C VAL A 366 6.28 1.64 -27.20
N LEU A 367 7.04 1.04 -26.28
CA LEU A 367 7.45 -0.36 -26.38
C LEU A 367 6.58 -1.25 -25.49
N TRP A 368 6.28 -2.46 -25.95
CA TRP A 368 5.83 -3.56 -25.11
C TRP A 368 6.90 -4.64 -25.11
N LYS A 369 7.29 -5.12 -23.93
CA LYS A 369 8.34 -6.13 -23.73
C LYS A 369 7.77 -7.29 -22.93
N CYS A 370 7.85 -8.48 -23.50
CA CYS A 370 7.45 -9.71 -22.84
C CYS A 370 8.54 -10.76 -23.00
N GLU A 371 8.84 -11.48 -21.92
CA GLU A 371 9.84 -12.54 -21.91
C GLU A 371 9.36 -13.68 -21.03
N ASN A 372 9.27 -14.89 -21.60
CA ASN A 372 8.81 -16.11 -20.92
C ASN A 372 7.48 -15.94 -20.16
N ALA A 373 6.56 -15.15 -20.70
CA ALA A 373 5.27 -14.85 -20.10
C ALA A 373 4.11 -15.37 -20.96
N PHE A 374 3.33 -16.31 -20.44
CA PHE A 374 2.33 -17.02 -21.23
C PHE A 374 0.91 -16.67 -20.81
N GLY A 375 0.05 -16.41 -21.79
CA GLY A 375 -1.35 -16.11 -21.58
C GLY A 375 -1.98 -15.30 -22.72
N THR A 376 -2.78 -14.28 -22.42
CA THR A 376 -3.55 -13.53 -23.42
C THR A 376 -3.41 -12.02 -23.25
N GLY A 377 -3.24 -11.31 -24.38
CA GLY A 377 -3.16 -9.85 -24.43
C GLY A 377 -1.75 -9.30 -24.59
N GLY A 378 -1.64 -8.11 -25.19
CA GLY A 378 -0.37 -7.41 -25.34
C GLY A 378 0.67 -8.17 -26.17
N CYS A 379 1.89 -8.29 -25.63
CA CYS A 379 3.00 -9.06 -26.22
C CYS A 379 3.14 -10.49 -25.68
N LEU A 380 2.17 -10.99 -24.91
CA LEU A 380 2.21 -12.33 -24.33
C LEU A 380 2.13 -13.40 -25.41
N ASP A 381 2.81 -14.53 -25.19
CA ASP A 381 2.74 -15.69 -26.05
C ASP A 381 1.62 -16.65 -25.59
N SER A 382 0.88 -17.21 -26.55
CA SER A 382 -0.22 -18.15 -26.31
C SER A 382 0.04 -19.54 -26.92
N GLY A 383 1.25 -19.79 -27.41
CA GLY A 383 1.66 -21.02 -28.08
C GLY A 383 2.50 -21.95 -27.20
N ASP A 384 2.99 -23.02 -27.82
CA ASP A 384 3.74 -24.10 -27.15
C ASP A 384 5.27 -23.86 -27.11
N VAL A 385 5.73 -22.62 -27.24
CA VAL A 385 7.17 -22.31 -27.16
C VAL A 385 7.68 -22.46 -25.73
N LYS A 386 8.90 -22.97 -25.55
CA LYS A 386 9.48 -23.16 -24.20
C LYS A 386 9.96 -21.85 -23.57
N THR A 387 10.55 -20.99 -24.38
CA THR A 387 11.09 -19.68 -23.99
C THR A 387 10.94 -18.72 -25.18
N TYR A 388 10.81 -17.43 -24.89
CA TYR A 388 10.75 -16.40 -25.92
C TYR A 388 11.10 -15.03 -25.34
N SER A 389 11.50 -14.10 -26.21
CA SER A 389 11.63 -12.68 -25.91
C SER A 389 11.01 -11.90 -27.06
N ALA A 390 10.09 -10.99 -26.75
CA ALA A 390 9.35 -10.20 -27.71
C ALA A 390 9.40 -8.70 -27.35
N VAL A 391 9.68 -7.87 -28.35
CA VAL A 391 9.59 -6.41 -28.24
C VAL A 391 8.73 -5.88 -29.37
N SER A 392 7.60 -5.27 -29.02
CA SER A 392 6.68 -4.63 -29.96
C SER A 392 6.80 -3.12 -29.87
N THR A 393 6.80 -2.43 -31.01
CA THR A 393 6.74 -0.96 -31.07
C THR A 393 5.35 -0.53 -31.47
N ILE A 394 4.63 0.15 -30.56
CA ILE A 394 3.30 0.67 -30.81
C ILE A 394 3.41 2.14 -31.19
N LYS A 395 2.89 2.50 -32.37
CA LYS A 395 3.02 3.86 -32.96
C LYS A 395 1.71 4.65 -33.00
N ALA A 396 0.61 4.05 -32.57
CA ALA A 396 -0.69 4.69 -32.49
C ALA A 396 -1.13 4.79 -31.03
N ALA A 397 -1.57 5.98 -30.62
CA ALA A 397 -2.12 6.18 -29.28
C ALA A 397 -3.45 5.41 -29.15
N PRO A 398 -3.64 4.62 -28.07
CA PRO A 398 -4.94 4.03 -27.75
C PRO A 398 -6.00 5.12 -27.58
N SER A 399 -7.27 4.88 -27.88
CA SER A 399 -8.29 5.94 -27.82
C SER A 399 -8.61 6.43 -26.40
N GLY A 400 -8.59 5.54 -25.40
CA GLY A 400 -8.98 5.89 -24.03
C GLY A 400 -7.82 6.24 -23.10
N TYR A 401 -6.62 6.49 -23.63
CA TYR A 401 -5.45 6.86 -22.81
C TYR A 401 -5.59 8.22 -22.12
N ASN A 402 -6.31 9.16 -22.77
CA ASN A 402 -6.41 10.52 -22.29
C ASN A 402 -7.49 10.61 -21.22
N ILE A 403 -7.08 10.46 -19.96
CA ILE A 403 -7.94 10.52 -18.78
C ILE A 403 -7.56 11.73 -17.90
N PRO A 404 -8.52 12.39 -17.23
CA PRO A 404 -8.22 13.54 -16.39
C PRO A 404 -7.33 13.18 -15.19
N LYS A 405 -6.48 14.14 -14.81
CA LYS A 405 -5.69 14.09 -13.58
C LYS A 405 -6.55 14.40 -12.36
N MET A 406 -6.11 13.91 -11.20
CA MET A 406 -6.62 14.35 -9.90
C MET A 406 -6.23 15.81 -9.63
N ALA A 407 -7.11 16.57 -8.98
CA ALA A 407 -6.90 17.99 -8.74
C ALA A 407 -5.73 18.28 -7.78
N ASP A 408 -5.46 17.34 -6.87
CA ASP A 408 -4.48 17.49 -5.79
C ASP A 408 -3.11 16.87 -6.14
N ASP A 409 -2.84 16.60 -7.42
CA ASP A 409 -1.55 16.09 -7.88
C ASP A 409 -0.41 17.03 -7.45
N LEU A 410 0.54 16.50 -6.68
CA LEU A 410 1.69 17.27 -6.21
C LEU A 410 2.59 17.69 -7.39
N THR A 411 3.06 18.93 -7.32
CA THR A 411 4.05 19.48 -8.27
C THR A 411 5.49 19.38 -7.77
N SER A 412 5.68 19.08 -6.49
CA SER A 412 6.99 18.92 -5.86
C SER A 412 6.87 18.17 -4.54
N LEU A 413 7.93 17.49 -4.14
CA LEU A 413 8.04 16.82 -2.85
C LEU A 413 9.41 17.17 -2.22
N PRO A 414 9.45 17.77 -1.01
CA PRO A 414 10.71 18.16 -0.36
C PRO A 414 11.49 16.95 0.15
N LEU A 415 12.76 17.16 0.51
CA LEU A 415 13.61 16.15 1.15
C LEU A 415 14.36 16.72 2.36
N THR A 416 14.91 17.93 2.25
CA THR A 416 15.76 18.54 3.27
C THR A 416 15.06 19.67 4.04
N GLU A 417 13.74 19.76 3.94
CA GLU A 417 12.90 20.76 4.60
C GLU A 417 11.73 20.07 5.28
N SER A 418 11.22 20.68 6.37
CA SER A 418 10.09 20.15 7.11
C SER A 418 8.86 20.03 6.21
N ILE A 419 8.22 18.87 6.27
CA ILE A 419 6.98 18.58 5.54
C ILE A 419 5.79 19.00 6.43
N PRO A 420 4.83 19.80 5.92
CA PRO A 420 3.64 20.15 6.68
C PRO A 420 2.69 18.94 6.78
N ILE A 421 1.98 18.83 7.90
CA ILE A 421 0.95 17.81 8.10
C ILE A 421 -0.25 18.12 7.20
N PRO A 422 -0.57 17.28 6.20
CA PRO A 422 -1.71 17.51 5.33
C PRO A 422 -3.03 17.06 5.99
N PRO A 423 -4.19 17.61 5.56
CA PRO A 423 -5.47 17.01 5.90
C PRO A 423 -5.64 15.68 5.17
N ILE A 424 -6.40 14.75 5.76
CA ILE A 424 -6.78 13.50 5.07
C ILE A 424 -7.75 13.87 3.94
N PRO A 425 -7.52 13.43 2.69
CA PRO A 425 -8.38 13.75 1.57
C PRO A 425 -9.68 12.94 1.62
N THR A 426 -10.62 13.29 0.75
CA THR A 426 -11.91 12.58 0.60
C THR A 426 -12.13 12.11 -0.84
N THR A 427 -11.06 12.05 -1.63
CA THR A 427 -11.08 11.49 -2.99
C THR A 427 -9.71 10.88 -3.26
N PHE A 428 -9.68 9.60 -3.63
CA PHE A 428 -8.45 8.84 -3.83
C PHE A 428 -8.33 8.25 -5.24
N PHE A 429 -9.44 8.22 -5.98
CA PHE A 429 -9.50 7.76 -7.36
C PHE A 429 -10.60 8.52 -8.12
N PRO A 430 -10.42 8.89 -9.39
CA PRO A 430 -11.43 9.62 -10.17
C PRO A 430 -12.80 8.94 -10.18
N GLY A 431 -13.82 9.65 -9.71
CA GLY A 431 -15.21 9.18 -9.68
C GLY A 431 -15.53 8.17 -8.57
N ALA A 432 -14.55 7.75 -7.76
CA ALA A 432 -14.79 6.93 -6.57
C ALA A 432 -15.13 7.84 -5.38
N THR A 433 -16.05 7.37 -4.52
CA THR A 433 -16.32 7.98 -3.21
C THR A 433 -15.68 7.09 -2.14
N PRO A 434 -15.03 7.67 -1.11
CA PRO A 434 -14.50 6.88 0.00
C PRO A 434 -15.54 5.95 0.61
N ALA A 435 -15.13 4.75 1.01
CA ALA A 435 -16.05 3.76 1.58
C ALA A 435 -16.61 4.22 2.93
N THR A 436 -15.86 5.04 3.66
CA THR A 436 -16.28 5.62 4.94
C THR A 436 -16.05 7.14 4.96
N THR A 437 -16.92 7.85 5.66
CA THR A 437 -16.72 9.28 5.97
C THR A 437 -15.65 9.43 7.05
N LEU A 438 -14.82 10.47 6.95
CA LEU A 438 -13.90 10.87 8.03
C LEU A 438 -14.62 10.98 9.37
N LEU A 439 -14.04 10.42 10.43
CA LEU A 439 -14.63 10.45 11.77
C LEU A 439 -14.83 11.87 12.31
N GLY A 440 -13.88 12.78 12.06
CA GLY A 440 -13.96 14.17 12.49
C GLY A 440 -15.02 15.01 11.78
N THR A 441 -15.75 14.45 10.81
CA THR A 441 -16.86 15.11 10.11
C THR A 441 -18.23 14.70 10.64
N ARG A 442 -18.29 13.78 11.61
CA ARG A 442 -19.52 13.23 12.19
C ARG A 442 -20.05 14.02 13.37
#